data_AF-A0A4J2GN06-F1
#
_entry.id   AF-A0A4J2GN06-F1
#
_cell.length_a   1.000
_cell.length_b   1.000
_cell.length_c   1.000
_cell.angle_alpha   90.00
_cell.angle_beta   90.00
_cell.angle_gamma   90.00
#
_symmetry.space_group_name_H-M   'P 1'
#
loop_
_entity.id
_entity.type
_entity.pdbx_description
1 polymer ?
#
loop_
_entity_poly.entity_id
_entity_poly.type
_entity_poly.pdbx_seq_one_letter_code
_entity_poly.pdbx_strand_id
1 'polypeptide(L)' 'MSETILEIKELKKSFGDNPILQGLSLEIKKGEVVVILGKLLSS' A
#
# COMPACT_ATOMS: atom_id res chain seq x y z
N MET A 1 22.96 -0.05 -6.22
CA MET A 1 21.66 -0.30 -5.58
C MET A 1 21.01 1.04 -5.33
N SER A 2 19.80 1.29 -5.84
CA SER A 2 19.06 2.50 -5.52
C SER A 2 18.61 2.47 -4.06
N GLU A 3 18.67 3.62 -3.38
CA GLU A 3 18.29 3.80 -1.98
C GLU A 3 16.78 3.58 -1.79
N THR A 4 16.38 2.68 -0.89
CA THR A 4 14.97 2.50 -0.50
C THR A 4 14.55 3.66 0.41
N ILE A 5 13.52 4.40 0.00
CA ILE A 5 13.02 5.58 0.72
C ILE A 5 11.75 5.30 1.51
N LEU A 6 10.98 4.28 1.12
CA LEU A 6 9.81 3.80 1.84
C LEU A 6 9.70 2.28 1.73
N GLU A 7 9.52 1.61 2.85
CA GLU A 7 9.24 0.19 2.92
C GLU A 7 7.99 -0.04 3.78
N ILE A 8 7.02 -0.75 3.22
CA ILE A 8 5.81 -1.21 3.89
C ILE A 8 5.82 -2.73 3.84
N LYS A 9 5.60 -3.37 4.99
CA LYS A 9 5.55 -4.83 5.13
C LYS A 9 4.24 -5.23 5.76
N GLU A 10 3.51 -6.12 5.10
CA GLU A 10 2.30 -6.78 5.61
C GLU A 10 1.25 -5.81 6.21
N LEU A 11 1.05 -4.65 5.57
CA LEU A 11 0.09 -3.66 6.04
C LEU A 11 -1.32 -4.20 6.01
N LYS A 12 -1.94 -4.26 7.19
CA LYS A 12 -3.32 -4.67 7.42
C LYS A 12 -4.11 -3.49 7.97
N LYS A 13 -5.34 -3.34 7.49
CA LYS A 13 -6.26 -2.30 7.95
C LYS A 13 -7.68 -2.82 7.90
N SER A 14 -8.44 -2.50 8.95
CA SER A 14 -9.87 -2.75 9.03
C SER A 14 -10.61 -1.47 9.40
N PHE A 15 -11.86 -1.36 8.96
CA PHE A 15 -12.85 -0.39 9.45
C PHE A 15 -13.96 -1.17 10.15
N GLY A 16 -13.96 -1.14 11.48
CA GLY A 16 -14.73 -2.09 12.29
C GLY A 16 -14.30 -3.53 11.97
N ASP A 17 -15.28 -4.39 11.74
CA ASP A 17 -15.06 -5.80 11.38
C ASP A 17 -14.74 -6.02 9.89
N ASN A 18 -14.72 -4.95 9.08
CA ASN A 18 -14.47 -5.07 7.64
C ASN A 18 -12.97 -4.93 7.33
N PRO A 19 -12.26 -6.00 6.91
CA PRO A 19 -10.86 -5.92 6.51
C PRO A 19 -10.74 -5.25 5.13
N ILE A 20 -10.13 -4.06 5.09
CA ILE A 20 -9.94 -3.29 3.86
C ILE A 20 -8.54 -3.43 3.23
N LEU A 21 -7.53 -3.78 4.04
CA LEU A 21 -6.20 -4.18 3.57
C LEU A 21 -5.80 -5.44 4.34
N GLN A 22 -5.41 -6.48 3.62
CA GLN A 22 -5.20 -7.82 4.20
C GLN A 22 -3.73 -8.26 4.24
N GLY A 23 -2.79 -7.38 3.89
CA GLY A 23 -1.36 -7.68 3.84
C GLY A 23 -0.72 -7.06 2.59
N LEU A 24 -0.63 -5.73 2.55
CA LEU A 24 0.05 -5.01 1.47
C LEU A 24 1.53 -4.81 1.84
N SER A 25 2.42 -5.25 0.97
CA SER A 25 3.85 -4.96 1.05
C SER A 25 4.26 -4.10 -0.15
N LEU A 26 5.03 -3.03 0.08
CA LEU A 26 5.46 -2.06 -0.93
C LEU A 26 6.88 -1.58 -0.62
N GLU A 27 7.72 -1.49 -1.64
CA GLU A 27 9.02 -0.85 -1.58
C GLU A 27 9.05 0.28 -2.60
N ILE A 28 9.47 1.48 -2.19
CA ILE A 28 9.69 2.62 -3.07
C ILE A 28 11.15 3.03 -2.97
N LYS A 29 11.81 3.14 -4.11
CA LYS A 29 13.21 3.54 -4.24
C LYS A 29 13.32 4.99 -4.71
N LYS A 30 14.44 5.61 -4.37
CA LYS A 30 14.74 7.00 -4.72
C LYS A 30 14.63 7.22 -6.23
N GLY A 31 13.81 8.20 -6.62
CA GLY A 31 13.56 8.55 -8.02
C GLY A 31 12.36 7.84 -8.66
N GLU A 32 11.73 6.88 -7.96
CA GLU A 32 10.50 6.25 -8.43
C GLU A 32 9.29 7.15 -8.19
N VAL A 33 8.43 7.24 -9.21
CA VAL A 33 7.12 7.90 -9.12
C VAL A 33 6.06 6.82 -9.10
N VAL A 34 5.38 6.69 -7.96
CA VAL A 34 4.36 5.66 -7.73
C VAL A 34 2.99 6.32 -7.64
N VAL A 35 2.00 5.77 -8.36
CA VAL A 35 0.59 6.19 -8.28
C VAL A 35 -0.23 5.03 -7.74
N ILE A 36 -1.00 5.29 -6.69
CA ILE A 36 -1.95 4.33 -6.13
C ILE A 36 -3.32 4.59 -6.74
N LEU A 37 -3.88 3.59 -7.41
CA LEU A 37 -5.23 3.64 -8.01
C LEU A 37 -6.18 2.76 -7.19
N GLY A 38 -7.44 3.19 -7.08
CA GLY A 38 -8.48 2.44 -6.39
C GLY A 38 -9.82 2.58 -7.11
N LYS A 39 -10.59 1.49 -7.16
CA LYS A 39 -12.00 1.53 -7.60
C LYS A 39 -12.85 2.09 -6.46
N LEU A 40 -13.78 2.98 -6.76
CA LEU A 40 -14.85 3.29 -5.83
C LEU A 40 -15.73 2.03 -5.68
N LEU A 41 -15.77 1.46 -4.48
CA LEU A 41 -16.66 0.35 -4.17
C LEU A 41 -18.09 0.93 -4.05
N SER A 42 -18.84 0.87 -5.14
CA SER A 42 -20.29 1.07 -5.14
C SER A 42 -20.93 -0.22 -4.62
N SER A 43 -21.38 -0.20 -3.37
CA SER A 43 -22.38 -1.12 -2.82
C SER A 43 -23.73 -0.45 -2.84
#